data_AF-A0A8J8MVX5-F1
#
_entry.id   AF-A0A8J8MVX5-F1
#
_cell.length_a   1.000
_cell.length_b   1.000
_cell.length_c   1.000
_cell.angle_alpha   90.00
_cell.angle_beta   90.00
_cell.angle_gamma   90.00
#
_symmetry.space_group_name_H-M   'P 1'
#
loop_
_entity.id
_entity.type
_entity.pdbx_description
1 polymer ?
#
loop_
_entity_poly.entity_id
_entity_poly.type
_entity_poly.pdbx_seq_one_letter_code
_entity_poly.pdbx_strand_id
1 'polypeptide(L)'
;MTKQSMITADEARFSLAKLVLSPMNPRQDVPAAEVEELAESIWTAGLIQNLAGIMDGKGGAEIVAGGRRLRALQLLAERHVDLAQVRPELANPPVRLAPDDSTAQAWAVAENAARRDLHPADEIRAYGKMERSGATPAAIARAFAVTEKSVYRPLALAGLPEAVIDALAANEINLSAAACFTISSDEVRSLEVLEQCRGNTLSDYQIKKALKPDAVKDTDRRAKFVGVEAYQAAGGHVGGDLFAEETLLDDTDILDAVFAERLAEDAERRKCDGWKWVEVSHADYLGYWFLQENGFERIHREAGTLSPEQSERFDELAEQAEADALDEAGQEEFAALNAITEGDYTGMQRAHSGVIIYVDSQGEVQSYEGLIRKADKAEAVAAGLLAKSQNSADDAPKSPISQKLRDDLGRVSRGARQHAALRDPDLLIDLLAYQLSHTLYWCKPFGLSVEDVPNWPTTEADGYALDERLTENPPRDMYGKDLGKSFRAFRQKGAGHMRGELVRFLAAQLRGGDEKLMALIEKETQPNTREVWTPTAANFFGRVGGPYMSDLWRDLLDLPADHPTATSFDKLKKGEKAAKLEALFRGDHDLRNALGVTGEQADKIAVWLPDGME
;
A
#
# COMPACT_ATOMS: atom_id res chain seq x y z
N MET A 1 64.87 9.84 31.89
CA MET A 1 64.76 11.24 32.38
C MET A 1 64.91 12.18 31.19
N THR A 2 63.81 12.54 30.55
CA THR A 2 63.77 13.61 29.55
C THR A 2 63.95 14.94 30.29
N LYS A 3 64.95 15.74 29.91
CA LYS A 3 65.14 17.08 30.44
C LYS A 3 63.94 17.94 30.05
N GLN A 4 62.94 18.03 30.92
CA GLN A 4 61.87 19.02 30.79
C GLN A 4 62.44 20.36 31.22
N SER A 5 62.83 21.20 30.26
CA SER A 5 63.06 22.61 30.51
C SER A 5 61.71 23.32 30.52
N MET A 6 61.36 23.99 31.62
CA MET A 6 60.23 24.93 31.61
C MET A 6 60.55 26.05 30.62
N ILE A 7 59.63 26.29 29.68
CA ILE A 7 59.69 27.48 28.83
C ILE A 7 59.31 28.67 29.71
N THR A 8 60.29 29.47 30.12
CA THR A 8 60.05 30.78 30.72
C THR A 8 59.48 31.71 29.66
N ALA A 9 58.24 32.13 29.85
CA ALA A 9 57.53 33.07 29.00
C ALA A 9 57.27 34.34 29.81
N ASP A 10 57.63 35.50 29.26
CA ASP A 10 57.23 36.78 29.84
C ASP A 10 55.77 37.07 29.50
N GLU A 11 55.01 37.65 30.42
CA GLU A 11 53.64 38.09 30.17
C GLU A 11 53.59 39.61 29.98
N ALA A 12 52.95 40.06 28.90
CA ALA A 12 52.76 41.47 28.62
C ALA A 12 51.34 41.74 28.10
N ARG A 13 50.85 42.97 28.32
CA ARG A 13 49.54 43.41 27.81
C ARG A 13 49.72 44.24 26.54
N PHE A 14 48.89 43.98 25.55
CA PHE A 14 48.92 44.65 24.26
C PHE A 14 47.55 45.21 23.92
N SER A 15 47.51 46.41 23.35
CA SER A 15 46.27 46.90 22.72
C SER A 15 45.86 45.94 21.59
N LEU A 16 44.57 45.62 21.48
CA LEU A 16 44.04 44.72 20.44
C LEU A 16 44.46 45.13 19.02
N ALA A 17 44.58 46.43 18.75
CA ALA A 17 45.00 46.96 17.45
C ALA A 17 46.46 46.61 17.08
N LYS A 18 47.27 46.16 18.06
CA LYS A 18 48.66 45.74 17.88
C LYS A 18 48.83 44.22 17.88
N LEU A 19 47.74 43.47 17.88
CA LEU A 19 47.75 42.01 17.83
C LEU A 19 47.32 41.53 16.45
N VAL A 20 48.16 40.71 15.84
CA VAL A 20 47.89 40.10 14.54
C VAL A 20 47.94 38.58 14.67
N LEU A 21 47.18 37.87 13.84
CA LEU A 21 47.27 36.41 13.83
C LEU A 21 48.55 35.98 13.11
N SER A 22 49.35 35.13 13.74
CA SER A 22 50.55 34.58 13.09
C SER A 22 50.17 33.54 12.03
N PRO A 23 50.90 33.45 10.90
CA PRO A 23 50.80 32.34 9.96
C PRO A 23 51.07 30.96 10.59
N MET A 24 51.83 30.93 11.71
CA MET A 24 52.12 29.70 12.46
C MET A 24 50.90 29.17 13.22
N ASN A 25 49.86 29.99 13.40
CA ASN A 25 48.66 29.59 14.12
C ASN A 25 47.91 28.52 13.31
N PRO A 26 47.61 27.34 13.88
CA PRO A 26 46.93 26.28 13.15
C PRO A 26 45.45 26.61 12.82
N ARG A 27 44.86 27.64 13.45
CA ARG A 27 43.48 28.09 13.21
C ARG A 27 43.45 29.37 12.37
N GLN A 28 43.80 29.21 11.09
CA GLN A 28 43.68 30.27 10.09
C GLN A 28 42.23 30.54 9.70
N ASP A 29 41.41 29.49 9.61
CA ASP A 29 39.98 29.59 9.28
C ASP A 29 39.13 29.10 10.45
N VAL A 30 38.16 29.92 10.87
CA VAL A 30 37.22 29.60 11.95
C VAL A 30 35.83 30.05 11.47
N PRO A 31 34.79 29.20 11.62
CA PRO A 31 33.41 29.59 11.31
C PRO A 31 32.99 30.84 12.11
N ALA A 32 32.25 31.76 11.47
CA ALA A 32 31.81 33.00 12.12
C ALA A 32 30.98 32.73 13.39
N ALA A 33 30.06 31.76 13.35
CA ALA A 33 29.23 31.38 14.50
C ALA A 33 30.06 31.00 15.74
N GLU A 34 31.14 30.24 15.58
CA GLU A 34 32.03 29.84 16.69
C GLU A 34 32.80 31.03 17.31
N VAL A 35 33.00 32.11 16.53
CA VAL A 35 33.64 33.35 17.00
C VAL A 35 32.63 34.20 17.75
N GLU A 36 31.40 34.30 17.26
CA GLU A 36 30.31 35.01 17.93
C GLU A 36 29.97 34.38 19.29
N GLU A 37 29.83 33.06 19.35
CA GLU A 37 29.58 32.33 20.60
C GLU A 37 30.69 32.56 21.64
N LEU A 38 31.95 32.52 21.20
CA LEU A 38 33.09 32.75 22.07
C LEU A 38 33.19 34.22 22.50
N ALA A 39 32.78 35.17 21.66
CA ALA A 39 32.73 36.59 22.02
C ALA A 39 31.73 36.82 23.16
N GLU A 40 30.53 36.25 23.10
CA GLU A 40 29.55 36.34 24.19
C GLU A 40 30.07 35.70 25.49
N SER A 41 30.75 34.55 25.37
CA SER A 41 31.40 33.91 26.52
C SER A 41 32.48 34.78 27.14
N ILE A 42 33.37 35.39 26.35
CA ILE A 42 34.43 36.29 26.83
C ILE A 42 33.84 37.57 27.42
N TRP A 43 32.78 38.11 26.84
CA TRP A 43 32.07 39.26 27.39
C TRP A 43 31.54 38.95 28.79
N THR A 44 30.95 37.77 28.98
CA THR A 44 30.35 37.38 30.25
C THR A 44 31.38 36.95 31.30
N ALA A 45 32.33 36.11 30.93
CA ALA A 45 33.25 35.43 31.86
C ALA A 45 34.67 36.03 31.90
N GLY A 46 34.99 36.94 30.97
CA GLY A 46 36.34 37.45 30.78
C GLY A 46 37.23 36.49 29.99
N LEU A 47 38.45 36.94 29.68
CA LEU A 47 39.45 36.11 29.01
C LEU A 47 40.12 35.17 30.02
N ILE A 48 39.62 33.93 30.13
CA ILE A 48 40.11 32.93 31.11
C ILE A 48 41.50 32.39 30.75
N GLN A 49 41.78 32.20 29.46
CA GLN A 49 43.05 31.68 28.96
C GLN A 49 43.77 32.74 28.14
N ASN A 50 45.00 33.10 28.56
CA ASN A 50 45.82 34.12 27.91
C ASN A 50 46.10 33.76 26.44
N LEU A 51 46.23 34.77 25.59
CA LEU A 51 46.77 34.60 24.24
C LEU A 51 48.27 34.27 24.33
N ALA A 52 48.82 33.60 23.33
CA ALA A 52 50.26 33.34 23.28
C ALA A 52 50.80 33.67 21.89
N GLY A 53 51.94 34.37 21.87
CA GLY A 53 52.47 34.99 20.67
C GLY A 53 53.95 35.31 20.75
N ILE A 54 54.48 35.89 19.69
CA ILE A 54 55.86 36.38 19.60
C ILE A 54 55.86 37.87 19.26
N MET A 55 56.86 38.62 19.73
CA MET A 55 56.98 40.05 19.42
C MET A 55 57.18 40.28 17.92
N ASP A 56 56.44 41.22 17.32
CA ASP A 56 56.46 41.51 15.88
C ASP A 56 57.60 42.47 15.45
N GLY A 57 58.44 42.90 16.40
CA GLY A 57 59.50 43.89 16.20
C GLY A 57 59.03 45.34 16.00
N LYS A 58 57.72 45.59 15.95
CA LYS A 58 57.08 46.91 15.76
C LYS A 58 56.31 47.38 17.01
N GLY A 59 56.48 46.67 18.12
CA GLY A 59 55.84 46.98 19.40
C GLY A 59 54.45 46.35 19.56
N GLY A 60 54.12 45.34 18.75
CA GLY A 60 52.96 44.45 18.86
C GLY A 60 53.38 42.98 19.01
N ALA A 61 52.42 42.07 18.84
CA ALA A 61 52.68 40.63 18.91
C ALA A 61 51.88 39.83 17.87
N GLU A 62 52.52 38.83 17.29
CA GLU A 62 51.90 37.83 16.42
C GLU A 62 51.40 36.64 17.24
N ILE A 63 50.09 36.39 17.22
CA ILE A 63 49.44 35.36 18.03
C ILE A 63 49.55 33.98 17.37
N VAL A 64 50.37 33.11 17.94
CA VAL A 64 50.59 31.73 17.49
C VAL A 64 49.63 30.73 18.13
N ALA A 65 49.03 31.10 19.27
CA ALA A 65 48.13 30.26 20.07
C ALA A 65 46.98 31.13 20.64
N GLY A 66 45.73 30.70 20.45
CA GLY A 66 44.53 31.49 20.80
C GLY A 66 43.86 32.24 19.65
N GLY A 67 43.97 31.77 18.41
CA GLY A 67 43.43 32.46 17.22
C GLY A 67 41.91 32.69 17.23
N ARG A 68 41.13 31.82 17.87
CA ARG A 68 39.67 32.02 18.09
C ARG A 68 39.39 33.14 19.10
N ARG A 69 40.15 33.16 20.20
CA ARG A 69 40.03 34.16 21.27
C ARG A 69 40.41 35.55 20.75
N LEU A 70 41.45 35.66 19.94
CA LEU A 70 41.84 36.93 19.30
C LEU A 70 40.69 37.48 18.43
N ARG A 71 40.08 36.64 17.57
CA ARG A 71 38.95 37.04 16.73
C ARG A 71 37.72 37.43 17.54
N ALA A 72 37.41 36.68 18.59
CA ALA A 72 36.30 37.00 19.49
C ALA A 72 36.51 38.36 20.19
N LEU A 73 37.74 38.66 20.63
CA LEU A 73 38.08 39.97 21.20
C LEU A 73 38.00 41.10 20.17
N GLN A 74 38.42 40.85 18.93
CA GLN A 74 38.27 41.80 17.82
C GLN A 74 36.80 42.09 17.52
N LEU A 75 35.97 41.04 17.47
CA LEU A 75 34.52 41.18 17.29
C LEU A 75 33.87 41.97 18.44
N LEU A 76 34.29 41.75 19.69
CA LEU A 76 33.83 42.55 20.83
C LEU A 76 34.23 44.02 20.70
N ALA A 77 35.43 44.31 20.18
CA ALA A 77 35.87 45.68 19.93
C ALA A 77 35.08 46.36 18.80
N GLU A 78 34.61 45.59 17.81
CA GLU A 78 33.71 46.09 16.77
C GLU A 78 32.29 46.34 17.30
N ARG A 79 31.77 45.46 18.16
CA ARG A 79 30.42 45.57 18.74
C ARG A 79 30.31 46.63 19.84
N HIS A 80 31.39 46.86 20.60
CA HIS A 80 31.44 47.80 21.73
C HIS A 80 32.52 48.86 21.50
N VAL A 81 32.14 49.99 20.91
CA VAL A 81 33.06 51.10 20.59
C VAL A 81 33.72 51.69 21.86
N ASP A 82 33.08 51.53 23.01
CA ASP A 82 33.55 51.94 24.34
C ASP A 82 34.25 50.81 25.13
N LEU A 83 34.64 49.71 24.48
CA LEU A 83 35.29 48.55 25.12
C LEU A 83 36.47 48.95 26.02
N ALA A 84 37.30 49.92 25.58
CA ALA A 84 38.44 50.40 26.35
C ALA A 84 38.05 51.12 27.66
N GLN A 85 36.84 51.65 27.76
CA GLN A 85 36.31 52.29 28.96
C GLN A 85 35.59 51.29 29.85
N VAL A 86 34.77 50.42 29.26
CA VAL A 86 33.90 49.49 30.01
C VAL A 86 34.66 48.25 30.47
N ARG A 87 35.58 47.72 29.66
CA ARG A 87 36.34 46.48 29.90
C ARG A 87 37.81 46.66 29.45
N PRO A 88 38.59 47.53 30.13
CA PRO A 88 39.98 47.85 29.75
C PRO A 88 40.90 46.63 29.69
N GLU A 89 40.59 45.57 30.45
CA GLU A 89 41.30 44.29 30.45
C GLU A 89 41.07 43.46 29.18
N LEU A 90 39.93 43.62 28.50
CA LEU A 90 39.65 42.98 27.21
C LEU A 90 40.19 43.82 26.04
N ALA A 91 40.24 45.14 26.19
CA ALA A 91 40.88 46.03 25.20
C ALA A 91 42.42 45.90 25.20
N ASN A 92 43.00 45.44 26.32
CA ASN A 92 44.44 45.22 26.50
C ASN A 92 44.72 43.81 27.05
N PRO A 93 44.42 42.73 26.30
CA PRO A 93 44.52 41.38 26.82
C PRO A 93 45.98 41.01 27.15
N PRO A 94 46.19 40.15 28.16
CA PRO A 94 47.49 39.55 28.43
C PRO A 94 47.89 38.57 27.31
N VAL A 95 49.14 38.65 26.90
CA VAL A 95 49.79 37.76 25.92
C VAL A 95 51.04 37.18 26.57
N ARG A 96 51.14 35.84 26.54
CA ARG A 96 52.37 35.11 26.86
C ARG A 96 53.31 35.22 25.67
N LEU A 97 54.53 35.72 25.88
CA LEU A 97 55.50 35.97 24.82
C LEU A 97 56.53 34.85 24.75
N ALA A 98 56.67 34.27 23.55
CA ALA A 98 57.73 33.33 23.25
C ALA A 98 59.06 34.10 23.12
N PRO A 99 60.16 33.60 23.71
CA PRO A 99 61.47 34.23 23.60
C PRO A 99 62.10 34.10 22.21
N ASP A 100 61.68 33.10 21.43
CA ASP A 100 62.17 32.82 20.07
C ASP A 100 61.11 32.09 19.21
N ASP A 101 61.33 32.08 17.88
CA ASP A 101 60.45 31.43 16.90
C ASP A 101 60.29 29.93 17.17
N SER A 102 61.33 29.26 17.67
CA SER A 102 61.28 27.83 17.95
C SER A 102 60.28 27.52 19.07
N THR A 103 60.24 28.35 20.09
CA THR A 103 59.30 28.27 21.20
C THR A 103 57.88 28.61 20.75
N ALA A 104 57.74 29.64 19.90
CA ALA A 104 56.45 30.02 19.33
C ALA A 104 55.84 28.88 18.49
N GLN A 105 56.65 28.21 17.68
CA GLN A 105 56.25 27.02 16.90
C GLN A 105 55.84 25.87 17.81
N ALA A 106 56.58 25.62 18.90
CA ALA A 106 56.24 24.58 19.86
C ALA A 106 54.89 24.85 20.55
N TRP A 107 54.56 26.11 20.84
CA TRP A 107 53.26 26.50 21.40
C TRP A 107 52.11 26.28 20.41
N ALA A 108 52.29 26.65 19.14
CA ALA A 108 51.29 26.40 18.11
C ALA A 108 50.97 24.90 17.95
N VAL A 109 52.01 24.05 17.99
CA VAL A 109 51.87 22.58 17.92
C VAL A 109 51.20 22.04 19.19
N ALA A 110 51.58 22.53 20.36
CA ALA A 110 51.00 22.11 21.64
C ALA A 110 49.51 22.47 21.77
N GLU A 111 49.09 23.64 21.31
CA GLU A 111 47.67 24.04 21.30
C GLU A 111 46.83 23.15 20.37
N ASN A 112 47.40 22.70 19.25
CA ASN A 112 46.72 21.74 18.38
C ASN A 112 46.60 20.34 19.03
N ALA A 113 47.62 19.91 19.80
CA ALA A 113 47.66 18.60 20.45
C ALA A 113 46.82 18.50 21.74
N ALA A 114 46.60 19.62 22.45
CA ALA A 114 45.76 19.68 23.66
C ALA A 114 44.25 19.59 23.37
N ARG A 115 43.88 19.46 22.09
CA ARG A 115 42.51 19.38 21.59
C ARG A 115 41.97 17.96 21.76
N ARG A 116 41.54 17.61 22.97
CA ARG A 116 40.57 16.51 23.16
C ARG A 116 39.27 17.14 23.63
N ASP A 117 38.28 17.17 22.75
CA ASP A 117 36.91 17.41 23.16
C ASP A 117 36.54 16.32 24.18
N LEU A 118 35.78 16.69 25.21
CA LEU A 118 35.36 15.75 26.24
C LEU A 118 34.55 14.62 25.58
N HIS A 119 34.77 13.37 25.96
CA HIS A 119 33.98 12.27 25.41
C HIS A 119 32.51 12.45 25.86
N PRO A 120 31.49 12.16 25.02
CA PRO A 120 30.08 12.34 25.40
C PRO A 120 29.71 11.68 26.75
N ALA A 121 30.27 10.50 27.04
CA ALA A 121 30.09 9.83 28.33
C ALA A 121 30.65 10.64 29.53
N ASP A 122 31.75 11.34 29.35
CA ASP A 122 32.35 12.19 30.38
C ASP A 122 31.52 13.46 30.60
N GLU A 123 30.92 14.03 29.54
CA GLU A 123 29.98 15.14 29.66
C GLU A 123 28.74 14.74 30.46
N ILE A 124 28.12 13.59 30.13
CA ILE A 124 26.96 13.05 30.84
C ILE A 124 27.25 12.92 32.34
N ARG A 125 28.38 12.31 32.71
CA ARG A 125 28.80 12.14 34.10
C ARG A 125 29.06 13.47 34.79
N ALA A 126 29.81 14.36 34.14
CA ALA A 126 30.21 15.62 34.74
C ALA A 126 29.01 16.55 34.95
N TYR A 127 28.09 16.63 33.97
CA TYR A 127 26.91 17.48 34.05
C TYR A 127 25.94 16.91 35.09
N GLY A 128 25.69 15.59 35.07
CA GLY A 128 24.85 14.92 36.06
C GLY A 128 25.38 15.03 37.50
N LYS A 129 26.70 15.07 37.70
CA LYS A 129 27.30 15.32 39.03
C LYS A 129 27.07 16.75 39.50
N MET A 130 27.18 17.74 38.60
CA MET A 130 26.92 19.14 38.93
C MET A 130 25.43 19.37 39.22
N GLU A 131 24.53 18.79 38.44
CA GLU A 131 23.08 18.86 38.67
C GLU A 131 22.70 18.26 40.03
N ARG A 132 23.21 17.06 40.36
CA ARG A 132 23.05 16.45 41.70
C ARG A 132 23.59 17.30 42.85
N SER A 133 24.54 18.20 42.57
CA SER A 133 25.10 19.15 43.53
C SER A 133 24.31 20.48 43.59
N GLY A 134 23.20 20.59 42.85
CA GLY A 134 22.30 21.74 42.82
C GLY A 134 22.63 22.80 41.76
N ALA A 135 23.53 22.52 40.82
CA ALA A 135 23.84 23.47 39.74
C ALA A 135 22.71 23.51 38.71
N THR A 136 22.31 24.72 38.27
CA THR A 136 21.34 24.90 37.19
C THR A 136 21.97 24.62 35.81
N PRO A 137 21.18 24.30 34.76
CA PRO A 137 21.70 24.14 33.40
C PRO A 137 22.55 25.34 32.94
N ALA A 138 22.13 26.56 33.27
CA ALA A 138 22.90 27.80 33.05
C ALA A 138 24.26 27.82 33.75
N ALA A 139 24.36 27.30 34.98
CA ALA A 139 25.61 27.23 35.72
C ALA A 139 26.56 26.17 35.13
N ILE A 140 26.02 25.04 34.69
CA ILE A 140 26.77 23.97 34.03
C ILE A 140 27.31 24.46 32.67
N ALA A 141 26.48 25.12 31.86
CA ALA A 141 26.85 25.72 30.59
C ALA A 141 28.05 26.68 30.73
N ARG A 142 28.00 27.57 31.74
CA ARG A 142 29.11 28.46 32.08
C ARG A 142 30.38 27.73 32.48
N ALA A 143 30.28 26.65 33.27
CA ALA A 143 31.44 25.91 33.76
C ALA A 143 32.19 25.18 32.63
N PHE A 144 31.47 24.70 31.62
CA PHE A 144 32.05 23.98 30.47
C PHE A 144 32.23 24.86 29.23
N ALA A 145 31.91 26.15 29.31
CA ALA A 145 31.96 27.10 28.19
C ALA A 145 31.16 26.61 26.94
N VAL A 146 29.98 26.04 27.19
CA VAL A 146 29.02 25.59 26.17
C VAL A 146 27.70 26.33 26.30
N THR A 147 26.79 26.18 25.33
CA THR A 147 25.45 26.75 25.43
C THR A 147 24.56 25.96 26.39
N GLU A 148 23.55 26.59 27.00
CA GLU A 148 22.54 25.88 27.80
C GLU A 148 21.84 24.78 26.99
N LYS A 149 21.60 25.04 25.70
CA LYS A 149 21.01 24.06 24.78
C LYS A 149 21.83 22.76 24.72
N SER A 150 23.16 22.88 24.72
CA SER A 150 24.10 21.75 24.68
C SER A 150 24.12 20.95 25.99
N VAL A 151 23.62 21.50 27.10
CA VAL A 151 23.63 20.85 28.42
C VAL A 151 22.43 19.93 28.62
N TYR A 152 21.27 20.25 28.04
CA TYR A 152 20.03 19.49 28.27
C TYR A 152 20.14 18.03 27.88
N ARG A 153 20.76 17.71 26.73
CA ARG A 153 20.84 16.33 26.25
C ARG A 153 21.73 15.44 27.13
N PRO A 154 22.95 15.84 27.53
CA PRO A 154 23.72 15.05 28.48
C PRO A 154 23.06 14.93 29.87
N LEU A 155 22.34 15.96 30.34
CA LEU A 155 21.57 15.87 31.59
C LEU A 155 20.43 14.84 31.48
N ALA A 156 19.70 14.84 30.37
CA ALA A 156 18.65 13.87 30.09
C ALA A 156 19.16 12.41 30.08
N LEU A 157 20.44 12.20 29.74
CA LEU A 157 21.09 10.88 29.75
C LEU A 157 21.78 10.56 31.09
N ALA A 158 21.88 11.50 32.02
CA ALA A 158 22.63 11.33 33.26
C ALA A 158 21.97 10.33 34.24
N GLY A 159 20.69 10.00 34.01
CA GLY A 159 19.95 8.98 34.76
C GLY A 159 20.08 7.55 34.22
N LEU A 160 20.81 7.33 33.13
CA LEU A 160 21.01 5.99 32.58
C LEU A 160 21.80 5.09 33.54
N PRO A 161 21.58 3.75 33.50
CA PRO A 161 22.42 2.81 34.24
C PRO A 161 23.91 3.02 33.92
N GLU A 162 24.77 2.99 34.94
CA GLU A 162 26.21 3.31 34.79
C GLU A 162 26.88 2.42 33.73
N ALA A 163 26.49 1.15 33.61
CA ALA A 163 26.99 0.24 32.61
C ALA A 163 26.72 0.69 31.16
N VAL A 164 25.60 1.39 30.90
CA VAL A 164 25.29 1.96 29.58
C VAL A 164 26.22 3.13 29.29
N ILE A 165 26.49 3.98 30.29
CA ILE A 165 27.44 5.10 30.18
C ILE A 165 28.87 4.58 30.00
N ASP A 166 29.25 3.49 30.67
CA ASP A 166 30.53 2.79 30.49
C ASP A 166 30.69 2.23 29.08
N ALA A 167 29.66 1.57 28.55
CA ALA A 167 29.66 1.06 27.18
C ALA A 167 29.80 2.19 26.15
N LEU A 168 29.15 3.34 26.39
CA LEU A 168 29.34 4.54 25.58
C LEU A 168 30.78 5.04 25.67
N ALA A 169 31.35 5.14 26.88
CA ALA A 169 32.75 5.56 27.08
C ALA A 169 33.76 4.65 26.39
N ALA A 170 33.48 3.34 26.35
CA ALA A 170 34.29 2.34 25.68
C ALA A 170 34.09 2.32 24.14
N ASN A 171 33.21 3.17 23.58
CA ASN A 171 32.78 3.15 22.18
C ASN A 171 32.17 1.81 21.73
N GLU A 172 31.61 1.04 22.66
CA GLU A 172 30.87 -0.20 22.37
C GLU A 172 29.48 0.10 21.81
N ILE A 173 28.89 1.22 22.24
CA ILE A 173 27.66 1.79 21.71
C ILE A 173 27.86 3.27 21.36
N ASN A 174 27.05 3.79 20.44
CA ASN A 174 27.05 5.21 20.12
C ASN A 174 26.01 5.98 20.97
N LEU A 175 26.03 7.31 20.88
CA LEU A 175 25.13 8.17 21.65
C LEU A 175 23.63 7.95 21.33
N SER A 176 23.30 7.56 20.09
CA SER A 176 21.92 7.25 19.68
C SER A 176 21.40 5.99 20.37
N ALA A 177 22.23 4.95 20.39
CA ALA A 177 21.94 3.70 21.09
C ALA A 177 21.80 3.94 22.60
N ALA A 178 22.70 4.73 23.22
CA ALA A 178 22.60 5.09 24.63
C ALA A 178 21.30 5.83 24.94
N ALA A 179 20.86 6.75 24.07
CA ALA A 179 19.61 7.47 24.22
C ALA A 179 18.39 6.54 24.22
N CYS A 180 18.40 5.44 23.47
CA CYS A 180 17.30 4.47 23.47
C CYS A 180 17.04 3.85 24.86
N PHE A 181 18.04 3.75 25.73
CA PHE A 181 17.88 3.20 27.08
C PHE A 181 17.06 4.10 28.01
N THR A 182 16.81 5.36 27.63
CA THR A 182 15.95 6.26 28.41
C THR A 182 14.47 5.86 28.41
N ILE A 183 14.04 5.00 27.48
CA ILE A 183 12.63 4.58 27.38
C ILE A 183 12.24 3.55 28.44
N SER A 184 13.20 2.89 29.08
CA SER A 184 12.98 1.81 30.03
C SER A 184 13.45 2.20 31.43
N SER A 185 12.63 1.88 32.43
CA SER A 185 12.99 1.98 33.85
C SER A 185 13.44 0.64 34.45
N ASP A 186 13.33 -0.47 33.69
CA ASP A 186 13.80 -1.79 34.11
C ASP A 186 15.31 -1.91 33.87
N GLU A 187 16.08 -1.80 34.95
CA GLU A 187 17.53 -1.91 34.91
C GLU A 187 18.00 -3.30 34.51
N VAL A 188 17.33 -4.37 34.94
CA VAL A 188 17.72 -5.76 34.59
C VAL A 188 17.59 -5.96 33.09
N ARG A 189 16.43 -5.58 32.54
CA ARG A 189 16.18 -5.67 31.10
C ARG A 189 17.14 -4.78 30.30
N SER A 190 17.43 -3.58 30.79
CA SER A 190 18.38 -2.66 30.15
C SER A 190 19.77 -3.29 30.05
N LEU A 191 20.24 -3.96 31.09
CA LEU A 191 21.53 -4.65 31.06
C LEU A 191 21.53 -5.86 30.11
N GLU A 192 20.45 -6.64 30.06
CA GLU A 192 20.32 -7.74 29.09
C GLU A 192 20.37 -7.26 27.64
N VAL A 193 19.70 -6.14 27.33
CA VAL A 193 19.73 -5.54 25.98
C VAL A 193 21.10 -4.93 25.69
N LEU A 194 21.76 -4.33 26.67
CA LEU A 194 23.11 -3.80 26.52
C LEU A 194 24.11 -4.89 26.13
N GLU A 195 24.02 -6.09 26.73
CA GLU A 195 24.84 -7.24 26.34
C GLU A 195 24.60 -7.66 24.88
N GLN A 196 23.39 -7.51 24.36
CA GLN A 196 23.09 -7.81 22.95
C GLN A 196 23.68 -6.75 22.01
N CYS A 197 23.71 -5.48 22.44
CA CYS A 197 24.37 -4.39 21.71
C CYS A 197 25.90 -4.58 21.67
N ARG A 198 26.49 -5.20 22.70
CA ARG A 198 27.93 -5.49 22.74
C ARG A 198 28.29 -6.54 21.68
N GLY A 199 28.98 -6.09 20.63
CA GLY A 199 29.46 -6.96 19.55
C GLY A 199 28.50 -7.13 18.37
N ASN A 200 27.31 -6.50 18.40
CA ASN A 200 26.38 -6.46 17.27
C ASN A 200 25.93 -5.02 16.97
N THR A 201 25.88 -4.65 15.70
CA THR A 201 25.31 -3.35 15.30
C THR A 201 23.78 -3.46 15.25
N LEU A 202 23.11 -3.18 16.36
CA LEU A 202 21.65 -3.05 16.40
C LEU A 202 21.22 -1.63 16.00
N SER A 203 20.12 -1.52 15.27
CA SER A 203 19.47 -0.24 15.01
C SER A 203 18.68 0.25 16.22
N ASP A 204 18.50 1.57 16.35
CA ASP A 204 17.72 2.20 17.43
C ASP A 204 16.32 1.56 17.57
N TYR A 205 15.65 1.25 16.46
CA TYR A 205 14.36 0.54 16.47
C TYR A 205 14.46 -0.84 17.15
N GLN A 206 15.50 -1.62 16.85
CA GLN A 206 15.71 -2.94 17.46
C GLN A 206 16.03 -2.83 18.95
N ILE A 207 16.82 -1.83 19.36
CA ILE A 207 17.15 -1.58 20.77
C ILE A 207 15.88 -1.20 21.54
N LYS A 208 15.11 -0.23 21.04
CA LYS A 208 13.83 0.19 21.64
C LYS A 208 12.86 -0.98 21.77
N LYS A 209 12.71 -1.79 20.72
CA LYS A 209 11.86 -2.99 20.73
C LYS A 209 12.38 -4.06 21.72
N ALA A 210 13.68 -4.22 21.87
CA ALA A 210 14.22 -5.17 22.84
C ALA A 210 14.00 -4.69 24.29
N LEU A 211 14.10 -3.38 24.54
CA LEU A 211 13.84 -2.76 25.84
C LEU A 211 12.38 -2.83 26.25
N LYS A 212 11.47 -2.59 25.31
CA LYS A 212 10.01 -2.65 25.51
C LYS A 212 9.36 -3.53 24.44
N PRO A 213 9.45 -4.87 24.57
CA PRO A 213 8.97 -5.80 23.54
C PRO A 213 7.46 -5.77 23.36
N ASP A 214 6.75 -5.52 24.47
CA ASP A 214 5.30 -5.57 24.51
C ASP A 214 4.67 -4.19 24.32
N ALA A 215 5.44 -3.09 24.41
CA ALA A 215 4.88 -1.75 24.32
C ALA A 215 4.28 -1.46 22.95
N VAL A 216 3.13 -0.80 22.96
CA VAL A 216 2.33 -0.49 21.79
C VAL A 216 2.42 0.99 21.48
N LYS A 217 2.58 1.36 20.21
CA LYS A 217 2.57 2.78 19.82
C LYS A 217 1.16 3.36 19.88
N ASP A 218 1.03 4.65 20.14
CA ASP A 218 -0.22 5.41 19.98
C ASP A 218 -0.84 5.32 18.58
N THR A 219 -0.04 5.01 17.56
CA THR A 219 -0.47 4.75 16.19
C THR A 219 -1.11 3.38 15.97
N ASP A 220 -1.02 2.45 16.93
CA ASP A 220 -1.74 1.16 16.88
C ASP A 220 -3.25 1.40 16.90
N ARG A 221 -3.99 0.65 16.08
CA ARG A 221 -5.45 0.78 15.99
C ARG A 221 -6.17 0.64 17.33
N ARG A 222 -5.66 -0.21 18.23
CA ARG A 222 -6.24 -0.39 19.57
C ARG A 222 -6.06 0.87 20.40
N ALA A 223 -4.87 1.46 20.35
CA ALA A 223 -4.56 2.70 21.06
C ALA A 223 -5.38 3.89 20.52
N LYS A 224 -5.58 3.97 19.20
CA LYS A 224 -6.45 4.99 18.58
C LYS A 224 -7.92 4.82 18.98
N PHE A 225 -8.44 3.60 18.92
CA PHE A 225 -9.85 3.31 19.25
C PHE A 225 -10.17 3.48 20.75
N VAL A 226 -9.26 3.06 21.63
CA VAL A 226 -9.41 3.25 23.08
C VAL A 226 -9.12 4.69 23.48
N GLY A 227 -8.14 5.34 22.86
CA GLY A 227 -7.63 6.64 23.27
C GLY A 227 -6.77 6.56 24.54
N VAL A 228 -5.75 7.42 24.60
CA VAL A 228 -4.77 7.41 25.70
C VAL A 228 -5.41 7.68 27.06
N GLU A 229 -6.38 8.60 27.12
CA GLU A 229 -7.06 8.97 28.37
C GLU A 229 -7.80 7.79 29.00
N ALA A 230 -8.50 6.99 28.20
CA ALA A 230 -9.26 5.85 28.71
C ALA A 230 -8.36 4.69 29.12
N TYR A 231 -7.27 4.48 28.37
CA TYR A 231 -6.23 3.53 28.74
C TYR A 231 -5.57 3.91 30.09
N GLN A 232 -5.26 5.19 30.29
CA GLN A 232 -4.74 5.68 31.57
C GLN A 232 -5.76 5.58 32.72
N ALA A 233 -7.04 5.85 32.44
CA ALA A 233 -8.11 5.70 33.42
C ALA A 233 -8.28 4.24 33.88
N ALA A 234 -7.97 3.27 33.01
CA ALA A 234 -7.92 1.84 33.34
C ALA A 234 -6.63 1.42 34.09
N GLY A 235 -5.73 2.35 34.39
CA GLY A 235 -4.48 2.12 35.11
C GLY A 235 -3.27 1.85 34.21
N GLY A 236 -3.39 2.04 32.90
CA GLY A 236 -2.31 1.86 31.94
C GLY A 236 -1.24 2.96 32.02
N HIS A 237 0.03 2.55 31.95
CA HIS A 237 1.17 3.45 31.95
C HIS A 237 1.54 3.87 30.53
N VAL A 238 1.82 5.17 30.39
CA VAL A 238 2.30 5.75 29.14
C VAL A 238 3.76 6.10 29.31
N GLY A 239 4.61 5.47 28.51
CA GLY A 239 6.01 5.82 28.34
C GLY A 239 6.21 6.72 27.12
N GLY A 240 7.39 7.31 27.03
CA GLY A 240 7.80 8.08 25.86
C GLY A 240 9.31 8.05 25.71
N ASP A 241 9.78 8.26 24.49
CA ASP A 241 11.19 8.54 24.25
C ASP A 241 11.47 10.00 24.60
N LEU A 242 12.41 10.22 25.53
CA LEU A 242 12.79 11.57 25.96
C LEU A 242 13.33 12.44 24.81
N PHE A 243 13.72 11.81 23.70
CA PHE A 243 14.28 12.47 22.51
C PHE A 243 13.42 12.31 21.24
N ALA A 244 12.22 11.71 21.32
CA ALA A 244 11.31 11.60 20.18
C ALA A 244 9.86 11.86 20.59
N GLU A 245 9.06 12.41 19.66
CA GLU A 245 7.61 12.58 19.84
C GLU A 245 6.87 11.24 19.64
N GLU A 246 7.33 10.18 20.31
CA GLU A 246 6.69 8.87 20.27
C GLU A 246 6.06 8.56 21.63
N THR A 247 4.74 8.34 21.63
CA THR A 247 4.00 7.86 22.80
C THR A 247 3.92 6.34 22.77
N LEU A 248 4.34 5.69 23.87
CA LEU A 248 4.30 4.24 24.03
C LEU A 248 3.33 3.88 25.16
N LEU A 249 2.46 2.92 24.91
CA LEU A 249 1.57 2.32 25.89
C LEU A 249 2.26 1.05 26.39
N ASP A 250 2.63 1.05 27.68
CA ASP A 250 3.53 0.04 28.24
C ASP A 250 2.80 -1.25 28.69
N ASP A 251 1.51 -1.17 28.99
CA ASP A 251 0.70 -2.27 29.55
C ASP A 251 -0.29 -2.81 28.51
N THR A 252 0.20 -3.68 27.63
CA THR A 252 -0.61 -4.22 26.52
C THR A 252 -1.81 -5.04 26.96
N ASP A 253 -1.72 -5.75 28.08
CA ASP A 253 -2.84 -6.50 28.65
C ASP A 253 -4.01 -5.57 29.05
N ILE A 254 -3.68 -4.37 29.57
CA ILE A 254 -4.70 -3.34 29.90
C ILE A 254 -5.28 -2.78 28.61
N LEU A 255 -4.44 -2.47 27.62
CA LEU A 255 -4.90 -1.98 26.33
C LEU A 255 -5.86 -2.98 25.66
N ASP A 256 -5.51 -4.27 25.64
CA ASP A 256 -6.33 -5.33 25.06
C ASP A 256 -7.65 -5.53 25.82
N ALA A 257 -7.64 -5.44 27.15
CA ALA A 257 -8.84 -5.53 27.97
C ALA A 257 -9.81 -4.37 27.68
N VAL A 258 -9.32 -3.12 27.69
CA VAL A 258 -10.15 -1.94 27.42
C VAL A 258 -10.63 -1.91 25.97
N PHE A 259 -9.78 -2.34 25.03
CA PHE A 259 -10.14 -2.48 23.62
C PHE A 259 -11.30 -3.47 23.45
N ALA A 260 -11.21 -4.64 24.08
CA ALA A 260 -12.26 -5.66 24.02
C ALA A 260 -13.56 -5.19 24.68
N GLU A 261 -13.47 -4.50 25.83
CA GLU A 261 -14.63 -3.94 26.52
C GLU A 261 -15.38 -2.92 25.65
N ARG A 262 -14.68 -1.93 25.08
CA ARG A 262 -15.29 -0.94 24.18
C ARG A 262 -15.92 -1.57 22.94
N LEU A 263 -15.25 -2.56 22.35
CA LEU A 263 -15.77 -3.24 21.17
C LEU A 263 -17.02 -4.08 21.51
N ALA A 264 -17.10 -4.61 22.73
CA ALA A 264 -18.30 -5.28 23.23
C ALA A 264 -19.44 -4.29 23.50
N GLU A 265 -19.17 -3.09 24.02
CA GLU A 265 -20.16 -2.02 24.15
C GLU A 265 -20.76 -1.63 22.80
N ASP A 266 -19.91 -1.46 21.78
CA ASP A 266 -20.34 -1.18 20.41
C ASP A 266 -21.16 -2.33 19.80
N ALA A 267 -20.80 -3.57 20.11
CA ALA A 267 -21.54 -4.75 19.68
C ALA A 267 -22.94 -4.79 20.32
N GLU A 268 -23.06 -4.52 21.62
CA GLU A 268 -24.35 -4.48 22.31
C GLU A 268 -25.20 -3.29 21.88
N ARG A 269 -24.60 -2.14 21.55
CA ARG A 269 -25.31 -1.02 20.92
C ARG A 269 -25.93 -1.45 19.59
N ARG A 270 -25.15 -2.07 18.70
CA ARG A 270 -25.68 -2.59 17.43
C ARG A 270 -26.76 -3.65 17.67
N LYS A 271 -26.62 -4.50 18.67
CA LYS A 271 -27.65 -5.50 18.98
C LYS A 271 -28.97 -4.85 19.41
N CYS A 272 -28.91 -3.75 20.17
CA CYS A 272 -30.09 -2.96 20.53
C CYS A 272 -30.80 -2.34 19.30
N ASP A 273 -30.11 -2.18 18.18
CA ASP A 273 -30.71 -1.72 16.91
C ASP A 273 -31.60 -2.78 16.24
N GLY A 274 -31.67 -4.00 16.80
CA GLY A 274 -32.61 -5.06 16.38
C GLY A 274 -32.01 -6.13 15.49
N TRP A 275 -30.68 -6.17 15.32
CA TRP A 275 -29.98 -7.20 14.55
C TRP A 275 -30.06 -8.57 15.22
N LYS A 276 -30.34 -9.62 14.44
CA LYS A 276 -30.48 -11.01 14.93
C LYS A 276 -29.23 -11.49 15.67
N TRP A 277 -28.07 -11.09 15.17
CA TRP A 277 -26.78 -11.36 15.78
C TRP A 277 -25.79 -10.24 15.45
N VAL A 278 -24.85 -10.05 16.36
CA VAL A 278 -23.70 -9.15 16.17
C VAL A 278 -22.45 -9.96 16.45
N GLU A 279 -21.45 -9.84 15.59
CA GLU A 279 -20.17 -10.53 15.74
C GLU A 279 -19.03 -9.54 15.67
N VAL A 280 -18.08 -9.70 16.58
CA VAL A 280 -16.86 -8.90 16.63
C VAL A 280 -15.75 -9.68 15.92
N SER A 281 -15.13 -9.04 14.93
CA SER A 281 -13.91 -9.54 14.30
C SER A 281 -12.70 -8.80 14.87
N HIS A 282 -11.67 -9.57 15.22
CA HIS A 282 -10.38 -9.04 15.67
C HIS A 282 -9.43 -8.67 14.53
N ALA A 283 -9.80 -8.96 13.27
CA ALA A 283 -9.05 -8.53 12.10
C ALA A 283 -9.14 -7.00 11.94
N ASP A 284 -8.08 -6.39 11.44
CA ASP A 284 -8.01 -4.97 11.09
C ASP A 284 -8.59 -4.65 9.70
N TYR A 285 -8.87 -5.70 8.91
CA TYR A 285 -9.52 -5.59 7.62
C TYR A 285 -10.19 -6.91 7.25
N LEU A 286 -11.40 -6.84 6.70
CA LEU A 286 -12.09 -7.99 6.10
C LEU A 286 -12.03 -7.87 4.58
N GLY A 287 -11.30 -8.79 3.96
CA GLY A 287 -11.08 -8.79 2.50
C GLY A 287 -12.35 -8.90 1.68
N TYR A 288 -12.28 -8.50 0.41
CA TYR A 288 -13.42 -8.53 -0.52
C TYR A 288 -14.15 -9.89 -0.56
N TRP A 289 -13.41 -10.99 -0.49
CA TRP A 289 -13.94 -12.37 -0.55
C TRP A 289 -14.39 -12.93 0.80
N PHE A 290 -14.14 -12.24 1.91
CA PHE A 290 -14.39 -12.73 3.27
C PHE A 290 -15.83 -13.25 3.44
N LEU A 291 -16.82 -12.50 2.95
CA LEU A 291 -18.22 -12.88 3.08
C LEU A 291 -18.55 -14.17 2.31
N GLN A 292 -18.01 -14.32 1.10
CA GLN A 292 -18.25 -15.49 0.26
C GLN A 292 -17.57 -16.73 0.83
N GLU A 293 -16.32 -16.60 1.29
CA GLU A 293 -15.55 -17.69 1.89
C GLU A 293 -16.19 -18.21 3.19
N ASN A 294 -16.81 -17.31 3.96
CA ASN A 294 -17.51 -17.64 5.19
C ASN A 294 -19.01 -17.94 4.98
N GLY A 295 -19.47 -17.97 3.72
CA GLY A 295 -20.82 -18.43 3.37
C GLY A 295 -21.96 -17.50 3.79
N PHE A 296 -21.69 -16.21 3.93
CA PHE A 296 -22.69 -15.17 4.17
C PHE A 296 -23.40 -14.78 2.86
N GLU A 297 -24.71 -14.58 2.95
CA GLU A 297 -25.48 -13.87 1.91
C GLU A 297 -25.72 -12.44 2.36
N ARG A 298 -25.86 -11.52 1.41
CA ARG A 298 -26.14 -10.11 1.69
C ARG A 298 -27.56 -9.74 1.32
N ILE A 299 -28.20 -8.97 2.18
CA ILE A 299 -29.37 -8.17 1.88
C ILE A 299 -28.98 -6.70 1.89
N HIS A 300 -29.75 -5.87 1.19
CA HIS A 300 -29.47 -4.45 1.03
C HIS A 300 -30.52 -3.61 1.72
N ARG A 301 -30.13 -2.40 2.12
CA ARG A 301 -31.01 -1.37 2.68
C ARG A 301 -32.14 -1.08 1.70
N GLU A 302 -33.32 -0.80 2.23
CA GLU A 302 -34.43 -0.31 1.42
C GLU A 302 -34.26 1.21 1.27
N ALA A 303 -33.92 1.65 0.04
CA ALA A 303 -33.77 3.07 -0.27
C ALA A 303 -35.07 3.82 0.02
N GLY A 304 -34.98 4.94 0.74
CA GLY A 304 -36.10 5.84 0.93
C GLY A 304 -36.41 6.58 -0.36
N THR A 305 -37.64 7.08 -0.47
CA THR A 305 -38.07 7.92 -1.60
C THR A 305 -38.18 9.35 -1.12
N LEU A 306 -37.43 10.26 -1.73
CA LEU A 306 -37.59 11.69 -1.50
C LEU A 306 -38.94 12.16 -2.07
N SER A 307 -39.61 13.10 -1.39
CA SER A 307 -40.73 13.82 -1.99
C SER A 307 -40.25 14.66 -3.18
N PRO A 308 -41.15 15.07 -4.10
CA PRO A 308 -40.77 15.94 -5.21
C PRO A 308 -40.03 17.21 -4.77
N GLU A 309 -40.47 17.83 -3.67
CA GLU A 309 -39.85 19.02 -3.09
C GLU A 309 -38.48 18.71 -2.47
N GLN A 310 -38.33 17.55 -1.82
CA GLN A 310 -37.07 17.10 -1.26
C GLN A 310 -36.06 16.73 -2.34
N SER A 311 -36.52 16.20 -3.48
CA SER A 311 -35.67 15.87 -4.62
C SER A 311 -35.10 17.13 -5.28
N GLU A 312 -35.95 18.14 -5.51
CA GLU A 312 -35.50 19.44 -6.04
C GLU A 312 -34.50 20.12 -5.09
N ARG A 313 -34.78 20.06 -3.78
CA ARG A 313 -33.88 20.57 -2.75
C ARG A 313 -32.56 19.79 -2.67
N PHE A 314 -32.60 18.48 -2.86
CA PHE A 314 -31.42 17.62 -2.91
C PHE A 314 -30.52 17.98 -4.08
N ASP A 315 -31.09 18.18 -5.28
CA ASP A 315 -30.34 18.56 -6.47
C ASP A 315 -29.68 19.94 -6.30
N GLU A 316 -30.39 20.93 -5.74
CA GLU A 316 -29.82 22.25 -5.41
C GLU A 316 -28.63 22.15 -4.44
N LEU A 317 -28.76 21.34 -3.39
CA LEU A 317 -27.72 21.18 -2.38
C LEU A 317 -26.53 20.37 -2.90
N ALA A 318 -26.77 19.39 -3.79
CA ALA A 318 -25.72 18.63 -4.45
C ALA A 318 -24.86 19.54 -5.35
N GLU A 319 -25.48 20.41 -6.16
CA GLU A 319 -24.75 21.39 -6.98
C GLU A 319 -23.92 22.37 -6.12
N GLN A 320 -24.46 22.79 -4.97
CA GLN A 320 -23.72 23.63 -4.02
C GLN A 320 -22.57 22.88 -3.34
N ALA A 321 -22.74 21.58 -3.06
CA ALA A 321 -21.69 20.73 -2.50
C ALA A 321 -20.52 20.57 -3.49
N GLU A 322 -20.82 20.30 -4.76
CA GLU A 322 -19.79 20.19 -5.82
C GLU A 322 -19.02 21.50 -6.05
N ALA A 323 -19.66 22.63 -5.78
CA ALA A 323 -19.07 23.96 -5.87
C ALA A 323 -18.36 24.42 -4.57
N ASP A 324 -18.24 23.57 -3.54
CA ASP A 324 -17.73 23.91 -2.20
C ASP A 324 -18.43 25.14 -1.58
N ALA A 325 -19.73 25.32 -1.87
CA ALA A 325 -20.51 26.51 -1.53
C ALA A 325 -21.57 26.29 -0.45
N LEU A 326 -21.65 25.07 0.14
CA LEU A 326 -22.56 24.78 1.25
C LEU A 326 -22.09 25.40 2.56
N ASP A 327 -23.00 26.05 3.27
CA ASP A 327 -22.82 26.40 4.68
C ASP A 327 -23.13 25.20 5.59
N GLU A 328 -22.88 25.35 6.90
CA GLU A 328 -23.06 24.27 7.89
C GLU A 328 -24.50 23.74 7.92
N ALA A 329 -25.49 24.62 7.76
CA ALA A 329 -26.90 24.24 7.69
C ALA A 329 -27.24 23.48 6.41
N GLY A 330 -26.70 23.90 5.27
CA GLY A 330 -26.84 23.20 3.99
C GLY A 330 -26.15 21.83 3.99
N GLN A 331 -25.02 21.68 4.68
CA GLN A 331 -24.36 20.39 4.88
C GLN A 331 -25.22 19.43 5.70
N GLU A 332 -25.81 19.91 6.80
CA GLU A 332 -26.73 19.11 7.62
C GLU A 332 -27.98 18.71 6.85
N GLU A 333 -28.57 19.63 6.09
CA GLU A 333 -29.76 19.37 5.25
C GLU A 333 -29.44 18.36 4.14
N PHE A 334 -28.31 18.52 3.45
CA PHE A 334 -27.86 17.60 2.41
C PHE A 334 -27.56 16.20 2.97
N ALA A 335 -26.95 16.12 4.15
CA ALA A 335 -26.71 14.85 4.84
C ALA A 335 -28.03 14.16 5.23
N ALA A 336 -29.01 14.91 5.73
CA ALA A 336 -30.34 14.38 6.07
C ALA A 336 -31.08 13.83 4.84
N LEU A 337 -31.02 14.53 3.71
CA LEU A 337 -31.64 14.07 2.46
C LEU A 337 -30.89 12.86 1.86
N ASN A 338 -29.55 12.84 1.90
CA ASN A 338 -28.76 11.67 1.53
C ASN A 338 -29.12 10.45 2.38
N ALA A 339 -29.28 10.61 3.69
CA ALA A 339 -29.66 9.51 4.59
C ALA A 339 -31.03 8.91 4.22
N ILE A 340 -31.98 9.73 3.74
CA ILE A 340 -33.26 9.22 3.23
C ILE A 340 -33.03 8.38 1.97
N THR A 341 -32.24 8.86 1.02
CA THR A 341 -31.96 8.16 -0.25
C THR A 341 -31.15 6.87 -0.04
N GLU A 342 -30.15 6.89 0.85
CA GLU A 342 -29.37 5.71 1.23
C GLU A 342 -30.23 4.63 1.90
N GLY A 343 -31.31 5.05 2.56
CA GLY A 343 -32.27 4.17 3.20
C GLY A 343 -31.72 3.48 4.44
N ASP A 344 -32.53 2.57 4.99
CA ASP A 344 -32.16 1.82 6.19
C ASP A 344 -32.63 0.36 6.08
N TYR A 345 -32.10 -0.49 6.94
CA TYR A 345 -32.60 -1.84 7.14
C TYR A 345 -33.89 -1.80 7.93
N THR A 346 -34.95 -2.39 7.37
CA THR A 346 -36.23 -2.52 8.06
C THR A 346 -36.10 -3.42 9.29
N GLY A 347 -37.03 -3.30 10.25
CA GLY A 347 -37.06 -4.19 11.43
C GLY A 347 -37.11 -5.68 11.07
N MET A 348 -37.78 -6.02 9.95
CA MET A 348 -37.79 -7.39 9.42
C MET A 348 -36.43 -7.82 8.87
N GLN A 349 -35.74 -6.94 8.14
CA GLN A 349 -34.38 -7.21 7.66
C GLN A 349 -33.41 -7.44 8.82
N ARG A 350 -33.42 -6.57 9.84
CA ARG A 350 -32.56 -6.70 11.03
C ARG A 350 -32.88 -7.97 11.84
N ALA A 351 -34.15 -8.34 11.97
CA ALA A 351 -34.55 -9.56 12.69
C ALA A 351 -34.06 -10.87 12.04
N HIS A 352 -33.73 -10.87 10.74
CA HIS A 352 -33.29 -12.05 9.99
C HIS A 352 -31.82 -12.02 9.54
N SER A 353 -31.12 -10.93 9.79
CA SER A 353 -29.72 -10.75 9.41
C SER A 353 -28.90 -10.22 10.58
N GLY A 354 -27.59 -10.20 10.43
CA GLY A 354 -26.68 -9.69 11.45
C GLY A 354 -25.62 -8.78 10.88
N VAL A 355 -24.75 -8.36 11.79
CA VAL A 355 -23.69 -7.41 11.50
C VAL A 355 -22.36 -7.93 12.06
N ILE A 356 -21.32 -7.82 11.26
CA ILE A 356 -19.94 -8.03 11.70
C ILE A 356 -19.31 -6.66 11.89
N ILE A 357 -18.63 -6.47 13.03
CA ILE A 357 -17.98 -5.22 13.38
C ILE A 357 -16.49 -5.48 13.60
N TYR A 358 -15.66 -4.54 13.18
CA TYR A 358 -14.22 -4.59 13.40
C TYR A 358 -13.66 -3.17 13.52
N VAL A 359 -12.44 -3.06 14.03
CA VAL A 359 -11.72 -1.79 14.12
C VAL A 359 -10.60 -1.80 13.10
N ASP A 360 -10.61 -0.86 12.17
CA ASP A 360 -9.63 -0.80 11.09
C ASP A 360 -8.25 -0.28 11.53
N SER A 361 -7.30 -0.20 10.60
CA SER A 361 -5.95 0.32 10.86
C SER A 361 -5.90 1.78 11.36
N GLN A 362 -6.96 2.55 11.17
CA GLN A 362 -7.08 3.93 11.65
C GLN A 362 -7.72 4.03 13.03
N GLY A 363 -8.17 2.91 13.62
CA GLY A 363 -8.87 2.91 14.90
C GLY A 363 -10.36 3.21 14.77
N GLU A 364 -10.89 3.22 13.55
CA GLU A 364 -12.30 3.49 13.29
C GLU A 364 -13.11 2.20 13.24
N VAL A 365 -14.34 2.26 13.75
CA VAL A 365 -15.25 1.11 13.77
C VAL A 365 -15.91 0.97 12.41
N GLN A 366 -15.64 -0.17 11.77
CA GLN A 366 -16.23 -0.55 10.50
C GLN A 366 -17.27 -1.66 10.72
N SER A 367 -18.28 -1.72 9.84
CA SER A 367 -19.30 -2.77 9.90
C SER A 367 -19.73 -3.31 8.54
N TYR A 368 -20.00 -4.61 8.52
CA TYR A 368 -20.70 -5.31 7.45
C TYR A 368 -22.10 -5.67 7.93
N GLU A 369 -23.08 -4.90 7.50
CA GLU A 369 -24.50 -5.06 7.84
C GLU A 369 -25.24 -5.90 6.81
N GLY A 370 -26.43 -6.38 7.17
CA GLY A 370 -27.30 -7.12 6.25
C GLY A 370 -26.80 -8.53 5.93
N LEU A 371 -26.12 -9.18 6.88
CA LEU A 371 -25.50 -10.49 6.66
C LEU A 371 -26.40 -11.64 7.11
N ILE A 372 -26.64 -12.60 6.22
CA ILE A 372 -27.41 -13.81 6.53
C ILE A 372 -26.47 -15.00 6.56
N ARG A 373 -26.37 -15.66 7.73
CA ARG A 373 -25.59 -16.89 7.88
C ARG A 373 -26.26 -18.02 7.13
N LYS A 374 -25.48 -19.04 6.75
CA LYS A 374 -25.99 -20.26 6.11
C LYS A 374 -27.16 -20.92 6.86
N ALA A 375 -27.12 -20.90 8.20
CA ALA A 375 -28.19 -21.46 9.04
C ALA A 375 -29.51 -20.67 8.96
N ASP A 376 -29.45 -19.38 8.67
CA ASP A 376 -30.60 -18.46 8.68
C ASP A 376 -31.25 -18.29 7.29
N LYS A 377 -30.63 -18.84 6.24
CA LYS A 377 -31.11 -18.67 4.84
C LYS A 377 -32.56 -19.13 4.65
N ALA A 378 -32.93 -20.26 5.24
CA ALA A 378 -34.29 -20.80 5.10
C ALA A 378 -35.36 -19.86 5.68
N GLU A 379 -35.05 -19.23 6.81
CA GLU A 379 -35.92 -18.27 7.50
C GLU A 379 -36.02 -16.96 6.70
N ALA A 380 -34.89 -16.45 6.20
CA ALA A 380 -34.87 -15.23 5.39
C ALA A 380 -35.58 -15.39 4.04
N VAL A 381 -35.49 -16.57 3.40
CA VAL A 381 -36.27 -16.89 2.19
C VAL A 381 -37.76 -16.95 2.49
N ALA A 382 -38.16 -17.54 3.63
CA ALA A 382 -39.57 -17.58 4.05
C ALA A 382 -40.12 -16.18 4.34
N ALA A 383 -39.29 -15.27 4.85
CA ALA A 383 -39.60 -13.86 5.07
C ALA A 383 -39.55 -13.00 3.78
N GLY A 384 -39.20 -13.57 2.63
CA GLY A 384 -39.12 -12.86 1.34
C GLY A 384 -37.90 -11.95 1.19
N LEU A 385 -36.91 -12.03 2.09
CA LEU A 385 -35.70 -11.19 2.08
C LEU A 385 -34.60 -11.73 1.15
N LEU A 386 -34.64 -13.04 0.86
CA LEU A 386 -33.75 -13.67 -0.11
C LEU A 386 -34.58 -14.39 -1.18
N ALA A 387 -34.14 -14.28 -2.43
CA ALA A 387 -34.69 -15.10 -3.51
C ALA A 387 -34.38 -16.58 -3.26
N LYS A 388 -35.33 -17.47 -3.55
CA LYS A 388 -35.04 -18.90 -3.62
C LYS A 388 -33.93 -19.12 -4.65
N SER A 389 -32.89 -19.85 -4.26
CA SER A 389 -31.83 -20.23 -5.19
C SER A 389 -32.44 -20.96 -6.38
N GLN A 390 -32.22 -20.46 -7.60
CA GLN A 390 -32.62 -21.11 -8.85
C GLN A 390 -31.96 -22.49 -9.06
N ASN A 391 -30.98 -22.85 -8.21
CA ASN A 391 -30.35 -24.17 -8.18
C ASN A 391 -31.01 -25.13 -7.17
N SER A 392 -32.03 -24.68 -6.43
CA SER A 392 -32.97 -25.59 -5.79
C SER A 392 -33.85 -26.11 -6.90
N ALA A 393 -33.80 -27.41 -7.17
CA ALA A 393 -34.59 -28.05 -8.20
C ALA A 393 -36.09 -27.84 -7.94
N ASP A 394 -36.65 -26.76 -8.49
CA ASP A 394 -38.06 -26.70 -8.82
C ASP A 394 -38.29 -27.56 -10.06
N ASP A 395 -39.49 -28.17 -10.12
CA ASP A 395 -40.01 -29.09 -11.15
C ASP A 395 -40.14 -28.47 -12.56
N ALA A 396 -39.22 -27.59 -12.97
CA ALA A 396 -39.06 -27.24 -14.37
C ALA A 396 -38.53 -28.48 -15.13
N PRO A 397 -39.08 -28.82 -16.31
CA PRO A 397 -38.58 -29.94 -17.08
C PRO A 397 -37.09 -29.75 -17.34
N LYS A 398 -36.26 -30.70 -16.91
CA LYS A 398 -34.81 -30.67 -17.12
C LYS A 398 -34.54 -30.43 -18.59
N SER A 399 -33.82 -29.34 -18.91
CA SER A 399 -33.38 -29.06 -20.28
C SER A 399 -32.74 -30.31 -20.88
N PRO A 400 -33.08 -30.67 -22.13
CA PRO A 400 -32.49 -31.82 -22.80
C PRO A 400 -30.97 -31.67 -23.02
N ILE A 401 -30.43 -30.46 -22.82
CA ILE A 401 -29.01 -30.10 -22.97
C ILE A 401 -28.38 -29.88 -21.59
N SER A 402 -27.42 -30.75 -21.22
CA SER A 402 -26.66 -30.64 -19.96
C SER A 402 -25.88 -29.33 -19.86
N GLN A 403 -25.58 -28.84 -18.65
CA GLN A 403 -24.76 -27.63 -18.45
C GLN A 403 -23.40 -27.73 -19.14
N LYS A 404 -22.70 -28.87 -19.00
CA LYS A 404 -21.41 -29.09 -19.66
C LYS A 404 -21.51 -29.02 -21.19
N LEU A 405 -22.62 -29.47 -21.77
CA LEU A 405 -22.86 -29.32 -23.21
C LEU A 405 -23.15 -27.86 -23.57
N ARG A 406 -23.95 -27.13 -22.78
CA ARG A 406 -24.17 -25.69 -22.99
C ARG A 406 -22.87 -24.89 -22.94
N ASP A 407 -21.98 -25.19 -22.00
CA ASP A 407 -20.68 -24.51 -21.90
C ASP A 407 -19.81 -24.75 -23.16
N ASP A 408 -19.78 -25.98 -23.67
CA ASP A 408 -19.07 -26.32 -24.91
C ASP A 408 -19.67 -25.64 -26.14
N LEU A 409 -21.00 -25.62 -26.26
CA LEU A 409 -21.68 -24.92 -27.34
C LEU A 409 -21.42 -23.41 -27.26
N GLY A 410 -21.39 -22.83 -26.06
CA GLY A 410 -21.01 -21.43 -25.87
C GLY A 410 -19.57 -21.12 -26.31
N ARG A 411 -18.62 -22.06 -26.15
CA ARG A 411 -17.27 -21.92 -26.70
C ARG A 411 -17.25 -21.95 -28.23
N VAL A 412 -18.04 -22.84 -28.83
CA VAL A 412 -18.20 -22.92 -30.29
C VAL A 412 -18.77 -21.61 -30.84
N SER A 413 -19.89 -21.10 -30.29
CA SER A 413 -20.49 -19.83 -30.72
C SER A 413 -19.52 -18.65 -30.55
N ARG A 414 -18.74 -18.63 -29.45
CA ARG A 414 -17.67 -17.63 -29.29
C ARG A 414 -16.62 -17.74 -30.37
N GLY A 415 -16.13 -18.94 -30.66
CA GLY A 415 -15.15 -19.13 -31.72
C GLY A 415 -15.69 -18.77 -33.10
N ALA A 416 -16.98 -18.98 -33.39
CA ALA A 416 -17.61 -18.52 -34.62
C ALA A 416 -17.61 -16.98 -34.74
N ARG A 417 -17.90 -16.27 -33.64
CA ARG A 417 -17.78 -14.80 -33.59
C ARG A 417 -16.35 -14.34 -33.84
N GLN A 418 -15.37 -14.98 -33.21
CA GLN A 418 -13.95 -14.67 -33.41
C GLN A 418 -13.50 -14.95 -34.84
N HIS A 419 -13.96 -16.05 -35.43
CA HIS A 419 -13.70 -16.39 -36.83
C HIS A 419 -14.28 -15.33 -37.78
N ALA A 420 -15.53 -14.91 -37.56
CA ALA A 420 -16.17 -13.89 -38.37
C ALA A 420 -15.51 -12.51 -38.21
N ALA A 421 -15.08 -12.14 -37.00
CA ALA A 421 -14.43 -10.86 -36.75
C ALA A 421 -13.10 -10.68 -37.52
N LEU A 422 -12.43 -11.77 -37.91
CA LEU A 422 -11.23 -11.70 -38.76
C LEU A 422 -11.50 -11.12 -40.16
N ARG A 423 -12.76 -11.02 -40.57
CA ARG A 423 -13.18 -10.41 -41.84
C ARG A 423 -13.11 -8.89 -41.81
N ASP A 424 -13.18 -8.29 -40.61
CA ASP A 424 -13.08 -6.85 -40.41
C ASP A 424 -11.94 -6.50 -39.43
N PRO A 425 -10.69 -6.42 -39.94
CA PRO A 425 -9.54 -6.02 -39.15
C PRO A 425 -9.62 -4.60 -38.58
N ASP A 426 -10.33 -3.70 -39.25
CA ASP A 426 -10.45 -2.30 -38.81
C ASP A 426 -11.39 -2.21 -37.60
N LEU A 427 -12.54 -2.89 -37.63
CA LEU A 427 -13.45 -2.99 -36.48
C LEU A 427 -12.72 -3.47 -35.22
N LEU A 428 -11.87 -4.50 -35.33
CA LEU A 428 -11.11 -5.00 -34.18
C LEU A 428 -10.16 -3.94 -33.59
N ILE A 429 -9.51 -3.15 -34.44
CA ILE A 429 -8.59 -2.08 -34.03
C ILE A 429 -9.38 -0.92 -33.43
N ASP A 430 -10.52 -0.56 -34.02
CA ASP A 430 -11.40 0.51 -33.54
C ASP A 430 -12.00 0.16 -32.17
N LEU A 431 -12.45 -1.08 -31.97
CA LEU A 431 -12.91 -1.57 -30.66
C LEU A 431 -11.80 -1.52 -29.61
N LEU A 432 -10.55 -1.81 -29.99
CA LEU A 432 -9.42 -1.74 -29.06
C LEU A 432 -9.16 -0.28 -28.68
N ALA A 433 -9.13 0.62 -29.67
CA ALA A 433 -8.96 2.04 -29.42
C ALA A 433 -10.09 2.59 -28.53
N TYR A 434 -11.33 2.16 -28.75
CA TYR A 434 -12.49 2.51 -27.93
C TYR A 434 -12.33 2.01 -26.49
N GLN A 435 -11.95 0.75 -26.29
CA GLN A 435 -11.67 0.17 -24.98
C GLN A 435 -10.54 0.88 -24.23
N LEU A 436 -9.48 1.28 -24.94
CA LEU A 436 -8.34 1.98 -24.31
C LEU A 436 -8.64 3.44 -23.97
N SER A 437 -9.64 4.04 -24.64
CA SER A 437 -10.01 5.44 -24.45
C SER A 437 -11.15 5.64 -23.44
N HIS A 438 -11.76 4.58 -22.92
CA HIS A 438 -12.93 4.65 -22.03
C HIS A 438 -12.84 3.65 -20.87
N THR A 439 -13.41 4.04 -19.72
CA THR A 439 -13.55 3.15 -18.56
C THR A 439 -14.79 2.27 -18.72
N LEU A 440 -14.62 1.12 -19.39
CA LEU A 440 -15.71 0.18 -19.68
C LEU A 440 -15.97 -0.87 -18.58
N TYR A 441 -15.22 -0.83 -17.47
CA TYR A 441 -15.30 -1.80 -16.36
C TYR A 441 -15.35 -3.27 -16.83
N TRP A 442 -16.46 -3.98 -16.57
CA TRP A 442 -16.69 -5.38 -16.95
C TRP A 442 -17.26 -5.56 -18.36
N CYS A 443 -17.60 -4.47 -19.06
CA CYS A 443 -18.17 -4.47 -20.42
C CYS A 443 -17.11 -4.33 -21.52
N LYS A 444 -15.87 -4.70 -21.24
CA LYS A 444 -14.75 -4.58 -22.19
C LYS A 444 -14.92 -5.55 -23.37
N PRO A 445 -14.81 -5.10 -24.63
CA PRO A 445 -14.90 -5.99 -25.80
C PRO A 445 -13.77 -7.03 -25.85
N PHE A 446 -12.59 -6.74 -25.28
CA PHE A 446 -11.44 -7.64 -25.23
C PHE A 446 -10.96 -7.93 -23.81
N GLY A 447 -10.73 -9.22 -23.52
CA GLY A 447 -9.98 -9.64 -22.34
C GLY A 447 -8.51 -9.86 -22.68
N LEU A 448 -7.73 -8.79 -22.77
CA LEU A 448 -6.33 -8.86 -23.22
C LEU A 448 -5.50 -9.76 -22.28
N SER A 449 -5.10 -10.93 -22.78
CA SER A 449 -4.33 -11.97 -22.09
C SER A 449 -3.41 -12.66 -23.09
N VAL A 450 -2.16 -12.93 -22.69
CA VAL A 450 -1.15 -13.61 -23.54
C VAL A 450 -1.14 -15.13 -23.34
N GLU A 451 -1.94 -15.64 -22.40
CA GLU A 451 -1.96 -17.06 -22.02
C GLU A 451 -3.18 -17.80 -22.58
N ASP A 452 -4.25 -17.08 -22.90
CA ASP A 452 -5.44 -17.57 -23.57
C ASP A 452 -5.16 -17.57 -25.09
N VAL A 453 -5.14 -18.71 -25.78
CA VAL A 453 -6.28 -19.37 -26.50
C VAL A 453 -5.91 -20.85 -26.81
N PRO A 454 -6.82 -21.79 -27.15
CA PRO A 454 -8.00 -21.65 -28.03
C PRO A 454 -9.35 -21.98 -27.36
N ASN A 455 -10.45 -21.46 -27.94
CA ASN A 455 -11.84 -21.70 -27.54
C ASN A 455 -12.33 -23.13 -27.90
N TRP A 456 -11.55 -24.15 -27.51
CA TRP A 456 -11.89 -25.54 -27.78
C TRP A 456 -12.97 -26.05 -26.82
N PRO A 457 -14.02 -26.71 -27.33
CA PRO A 457 -14.91 -27.54 -26.53
C PRO A 457 -14.12 -28.61 -25.76
N THR A 458 -14.70 -29.11 -24.67
CA THR A 458 -14.12 -30.20 -23.88
C THR A 458 -14.18 -31.57 -24.55
N THR A 459 -14.89 -31.70 -25.68
CA THR A 459 -14.97 -32.92 -26.50
C THR A 459 -13.98 -32.88 -27.67
N GLU A 460 -13.77 -34.03 -28.31
CA GLU A 460 -12.98 -34.12 -29.55
C GLU A 460 -13.43 -33.05 -30.55
N ALA A 461 -12.46 -32.35 -31.17
CA ALA A 461 -12.70 -31.24 -32.10
C ALA A 461 -13.24 -31.69 -33.47
N ASP A 462 -13.69 -32.94 -33.61
CA ASP A 462 -14.29 -33.41 -34.86
C ASP A 462 -15.60 -32.65 -35.13
N GLY A 463 -15.69 -32.10 -36.35
CA GLY A 463 -16.74 -31.16 -36.72
C GLY A 463 -16.58 -29.76 -36.12
N TYR A 464 -15.42 -29.37 -35.58
CA TYR A 464 -15.14 -27.98 -35.18
C TYR A 464 -13.77 -27.50 -35.69
N ALA A 465 -13.74 -26.47 -36.52
CA ALA A 465 -12.53 -25.93 -37.12
C ALA A 465 -12.58 -24.40 -37.18
N LEU A 466 -11.62 -23.74 -36.52
CA LEU A 466 -11.41 -22.29 -36.60
C LEU A 466 -10.40 -21.93 -37.69
N ASP A 467 -10.31 -20.63 -37.99
CA ASP A 467 -9.22 -20.10 -38.83
C ASP A 467 -7.89 -20.40 -38.14
N GLU A 468 -6.85 -20.79 -38.90
CA GLU A 468 -5.52 -21.15 -38.38
C GLU A 468 -4.92 -20.03 -37.51
N ARG A 469 -5.29 -18.76 -37.77
CA ARG A 469 -4.89 -17.61 -36.95
C ARG A 469 -5.37 -17.71 -35.49
N LEU A 470 -6.44 -18.45 -35.22
CA LEU A 470 -7.07 -18.59 -33.90
C LEU A 470 -6.72 -19.90 -33.17
N THR A 471 -5.90 -20.76 -33.76
CA THR A 471 -5.63 -22.11 -33.22
C THR A 471 -4.32 -22.22 -32.44
N GLU A 472 -3.41 -21.25 -32.57
CA GLU A 472 -2.08 -21.27 -31.94
C GLU A 472 -1.78 -20.04 -31.08
N ASN A 473 -1.12 -20.28 -29.95
CA ASN A 473 -0.59 -19.23 -29.09
C ASN A 473 0.74 -18.68 -29.62
N PRO A 474 1.06 -17.39 -29.36
CA PRO A 474 2.38 -16.87 -29.65
C PRO A 474 3.48 -17.64 -28.88
N PRO A 475 4.74 -17.61 -29.36
CA PRO A 475 5.85 -18.30 -28.70
C PRO A 475 6.02 -17.82 -27.25
N ARG A 476 5.96 -18.75 -26.29
CA ARG A 476 5.95 -18.44 -24.85
C ARG A 476 7.30 -18.03 -24.25
N ASP A 477 8.42 -18.40 -24.88
CA ASP A 477 9.74 -18.21 -24.27
C ASP A 477 10.53 -17.05 -24.89
N MET A 478 10.48 -15.90 -24.22
CA MET A 478 11.32 -14.74 -24.46
C MET A 478 12.29 -14.46 -23.29
N TYR A 479 12.29 -15.32 -22.27
CA TYR A 479 13.07 -15.11 -21.05
C TYR A 479 14.56 -15.32 -21.33
N GLY A 480 15.40 -14.40 -20.86
CA GLY A 480 16.86 -14.44 -21.11
C GLY A 480 17.30 -14.13 -22.55
N LYS A 481 16.38 -13.76 -23.45
CA LYS A 481 16.72 -13.36 -24.83
C LYS A 481 16.98 -11.85 -24.94
N ASP A 482 17.81 -11.46 -25.91
CA ASP A 482 17.99 -10.05 -26.27
C ASP A 482 16.71 -9.51 -26.95
N LEU A 483 15.88 -8.84 -26.16
CA LEU A 483 14.62 -8.25 -26.59
C LEU A 483 14.83 -7.16 -27.65
N GLY A 484 15.91 -6.41 -27.58
CA GLY A 484 16.22 -5.34 -28.54
C GLY A 484 16.55 -5.89 -29.93
N LYS A 485 17.29 -7.01 -30.01
CA LYS A 485 17.54 -7.72 -31.28
C LYS A 485 16.26 -8.38 -31.80
N SER A 486 15.50 -9.03 -30.92
CA SER A 486 14.24 -9.69 -31.29
C SER A 486 13.21 -8.69 -31.83
N PHE A 487 13.04 -7.55 -31.16
CA PHE A 487 12.11 -6.50 -31.60
C PHE A 487 12.53 -5.88 -32.92
N ARG A 488 13.84 -5.68 -33.16
CA ARG A 488 14.34 -5.24 -34.47
C ARG A 488 14.03 -6.24 -35.58
N ALA A 489 14.25 -7.54 -35.34
CA ALA A 489 13.89 -8.59 -36.28
C ALA A 489 12.37 -8.66 -36.52
N PHE A 490 11.57 -8.47 -35.47
CA PHE A 490 10.11 -8.38 -35.58
C PHE A 490 9.69 -7.21 -36.47
N ARG A 491 10.22 -6.00 -36.23
CA ARG A 491 9.94 -4.81 -37.05
C ARG A 491 10.35 -4.96 -38.52
N GLN A 492 11.42 -5.70 -38.80
CA GLN A 492 11.89 -5.95 -40.17
C GLN A 492 10.87 -6.73 -41.02
N LYS A 493 9.92 -7.44 -40.40
CA LYS A 493 8.83 -8.13 -41.11
C LYS A 493 7.77 -7.18 -41.70
N GLY A 494 7.81 -5.88 -41.34
CA GLY A 494 7.01 -4.82 -41.97
C GLY A 494 5.61 -4.62 -41.36
N ALA A 495 5.03 -3.45 -41.62
CA ALA A 495 3.79 -3.00 -40.98
C ALA A 495 2.59 -3.94 -41.19
N GLY A 496 2.52 -4.63 -42.33
CA GLY A 496 1.50 -5.64 -42.59
C GLY A 496 1.57 -6.83 -41.64
N HIS A 497 2.77 -7.31 -41.29
CA HIS A 497 2.94 -8.37 -40.30
C HIS A 497 2.54 -7.90 -38.89
N MET A 498 2.91 -6.68 -38.50
CA MET A 498 2.54 -6.13 -37.19
C MET A 498 1.02 -6.01 -37.05
N ARG A 499 0.38 -5.46 -38.07
CA ARG A 499 -1.08 -5.32 -38.12
C ARG A 499 -1.75 -6.69 -38.11
N GLY A 500 -1.24 -7.65 -38.89
CA GLY A 500 -1.73 -9.03 -38.91
C GLY A 500 -1.66 -9.73 -37.55
N GLU A 501 -0.53 -9.60 -36.83
CA GLU A 501 -0.39 -10.16 -35.47
C GLU A 501 -1.34 -9.50 -34.47
N LEU A 502 -1.51 -8.18 -34.55
CA LEU A 502 -2.44 -7.45 -33.68
C LEU A 502 -3.88 -7.90 -33.93
N VAL A 503 -4.31 -7.93 -35.20
CA VAL A 503 -5.66 -8.36 -35.60
C VAL A 503 -5.94 -9.79 -35.18
N ARG A 504 -4.98 -10.69 -35.41
CA ARG A 504 -5.05 -12.09 -34.96
C ARG A 504 -5.30 -12.18 -33.46
N PHE A 505 -4.50 -11.46 -32.66
CA PHE A 505 -4.58 -11.49 -31.21
C PHE A 505 -5.90 -10.88 -30.70
N LEU A 506 -6.34 -9.76 -31.28
CA LEU A 506 -7.61 -9.12 -30.92
C LEU A 506 -8.81 -10.02 -31.24
N ALA A 507 -8.84 -10.62 -32.43
CA ALA A 507 -9.89 -11.57 -32.79
C ALA A 507 -9.97 -12.73 -31.80
N ALA A 508 -8.82 -13.31 -31.42
CA ALA A 508 -8.77 -14.42 -30.47
C ALA A 508 -9.22 -14.06 -29.04
N GLN A 509 -9.15 -12.78 -28.67
CA GLN A 509 -9.54 -12.27 -27.34
C GLN A 509 -10.89 -11.54 -27.33
N LEU A 510 -11.62 -11.55 -28.44
CA LEU A 510 -12.93 -10.91 -28.55
C LEU A 510 -13.95 -11.62 -27.65
N ARG A 511 -14.56 -10.86 -26.74
CA ARG A 511 -15.61 -11.27 -25.81
C ARG A 511 -16.98 -10.66 -26.12
N GLY A 512 -17.00 -9.53 -26.84
CA GLY A 512 -18.22 -8.88 -27.35
C GLY A 512 -18.76 -7.73 -26.50
N GLY A 513 -18.28 -7.52 -25.27
CA GLY A 513 -18.71 -6.42 -24.41
C GLY A 513 -20.08 -6.65 -23.78
N ASP A 514 -20.89 -5.60 -23.64
CA ASP A 514 -22.28 -5.72 -23.19
C ASP A 514 -23.22 -6.20 -24.33
N GLU A 515 -24.49 -6.45 -24.00
CA GLU A 515 -25.48 -6.96 -24.95
C GLU A 515 -25.64 -6.08 -26.20
N LYS A 516 -25.60 -4.76 -26.04
CA LYS A 516 -25.82 -3.80 -27.13
C LYS A 516 -24.61 -3.74 -28.05
N LEU A 517 -23.40 -3.69 -27.48
CA LEU A 517 -22.17 -3.70 -28.24
C LEU A 517 -21.99 -5.03 -28.98
N MET A 518 -22.34 -6.14 -28.33
CA MET A 518 -22.31 -7.46 -28.95
C MET A 518 -23.25 -7.53 -30.16
N ALA A 519 -24.49 -7.04 -30.03
CA ALA A 519 -25.44 -7.00 -31.14
C ALA A 519 -24.94 -6.15 -32.33
N LEU A 520 -24.23 -5.03 -32.07
CA LEU A 520 -23.60 -4.23 -33.12
C LEU A 520 -22.50 -5.04 -33.83
N ILE A 521 -21.62 -5.67 -33.08
CA ILE A 521 -20.53 -6.48 -33.62
C ILE A 521 -21.08 -7.64 -34.46
N GLU A 522 -22.12 -8.31 -34.00
CA GLU A 522 -22.76 -9.40 -34.74
C GLU A 522 -23.42 -8.93 -36.03
N LYS A 523 -24.05 -7.75 -36.02
CA LYS A 523 -24.62 -7.15 -37.22
C LYS A 523 -23.55 -6.84 -38.28
N GLU A 524 -22.38 -6.38 -37.86
CA GLU A 524 -21.28 -6.01 -38.77
C GLU A 524 -20.50 -7.24 -39.26
N THR A 525 -20.23 -8.20 -38.37
CA THR A 525 -19.39 -9.37 -38.68
C THR A 525 -20.16 -10.56 -39.24
N GLN A 526 -21.47 -10.61 -39.00
CA GLN A 526 -22.40 -11.67 -39.43
C GLN A 526 -21.85 -13.08 -39.11
N PRO A 527 -21.65 -13.40 -37.82
CA PRO A 527 -21.08 -14.68 -37.44
C PRO A 527 -22.01 -15.82 -37.82
N ASN A 528 -21.43 -16.88 -38.36
CA ASN A 528 -22.16 -18.09 -38.71
C ASN A 528 -21.48 -19.30 -38.08
N THR A 529 -22.10 -19.84 -37.03
CA THR A 529 -21.62 -21.02 -36.32
C THR A 529 -21.41 -22.23 -37.24
N ARG A 530 -22.21 -22.37 -38.30
CA ARG A 530 -22.12 -23.49 -39.25
C ARG A 530 -20.87 -23.48 -40.12
N GLU A 531 -20.16 -22.35 -40.22
CA GLU A 531 -18.89 -22.27 -40.96
C GLU A 531 -17.75 -22.97 -40.23
N VAL A 532 -17.79 -22.92 -38.89
CA VAL A 532 -16.73 -23.48 -38.04
C VAL A 532 -17.18 -24.76 -37.36
N TRP A 533 -18.48 -25.08 -37.34
CA TRP A 533 -19.01 -26.20 -36.57
C TRP A 533 -20.09 -27.01 -37.30
N THR A 534 -20.01 -28.33 -37.17
CA THR A 534 -21.02 -29.31 -37.60
C THR A 534 -21.28 -30.33 -36.49
N PRO A 535 -22.56 -30.61 -36.13
CA PRO A 535 -22.86 -31.58 -35.09
C PRO A 535 -22.46 -32.98 -35.55
N THR A 536 -21.76 -33.69 -34.69
CA THR A 536 -21.34 -35.08 -34.86
C THR A 536 -21.87 -35.92 -33.71
N ALA A 537 -21.75 -37.24 -33.84
CA ALA A 537 -22.04 -38.16 -32.75
C ALA A 537 -21.18 -37.87 -31.51
N ALA A 538 -19.93 -37.44 -31.71
CA ALA A 538 -19.00 -37.13 -30.64
C ALA A 538 -19.27 -35.77 -29.96
N ASN A 539 -19.49 -34.71 -30.75
CA ASN A 539 -19.55 -33.35 -30.22
C ASN A 539 -20.95 -32.94 -29.70
N PHE A 540 -22.03 -33.55 -30.20
CA PHE A 540 -23.40 -33.17 -29.86
C PHE A 540 -24.37 -34.35 -29.70
N PHE A 541 -24.62 -35.16 -30.75
CA PHE A 541 -25.74 -36.13 -30.73
C PHE A 541 -25.58 -37.23 -29.66
N GLY A 542 -24.36 -37.66 -29.37
CA GLY A 542 -24.08 -38.62 -28.28
C GLY A 542 -24.37 -38.05 -26.89
N ARG A 543 -24.48 -36.72 -26.75
CA ARG A 543 -24.59 -36.00 -25.48
C ARG A 543 -26.01 -35.55 -25.13
N VAL A 544 -26.96 -35.72 -26.06
CA VAL A 544 -28.40 -35.47 -25.85
C VAL A 544 -29.17 -36.78 -25.65
N GLY A 545 -30.44 -36.69 -25.26
CA GLY A 545 -31.32 -37.84 -25.06
C GLY A 545 -31.75 -38.52 -26.37
N GLY A 546 -32.04 -39.82 -26.32
CA GLY A 546 -32.65 -40.55 -27.44
C GLY A 546 -33.97 -39.96 -27.95
N PRO A 547 -34.89 -39.51 -27.06
CA PRO A 547 -36.12 -38.81 -27.46
C PRO A 547 -35.84 -37.50 -28.20
N TYR A 548 -34.91 -36.68 -27.70
CA TYR A 548 -34.52 -35.43 -28.35
C TYR A 548 -34.04 -35.64 -29.79
N MET A 549 -33.21 -36.67 -30.03
CA MET A 549 -32.76 -37.01 -31.39
C MET A 549 -33.90 -37.48 -32.29
N SER A 550 -34.88 -38.19 -31.73
CA SER A 550 -36.07 -38.63 -32.46
C SER A 550 -36.97 -37.46 -32.85
N ASP A 551 -37.16 -36.50 -31.95
CA ASP A 551 -37.89 -35.25 -32.22
C ASP A 551 -37.19 -34.43 -33.30
N LEU A 552 -35.86 -34.25 -33.16
CA LEU A 552 -35.05 -33.55 -34.14
C LEU A 552 -35.10 -34.21 -35.52
N TRP A 553 -35.01 -35.54 -35.59
CA TRP A 553 -35.11 -36.27 -36.85
C TRP A 553 -36.45 -36.06 -37.55
N ARG A 554 -37.55 -36.04 -36.79
CA ARG A 554 -38.89 -35.74 -37.32
C ARG A 554 -38.99 -34.30 -37.79
N ASP A 555 -38.48 -33.36 -37.01
CA ASP A 555 -38.52 -31.94 -37.35
C ASP A 555 -37.71 -31.65 -38.62
N LEU A 556 -36.46 -32.10 -38.72
CA LEU A 556 -35.59 -31.84 -39.87
C LEU A 556 -36.13 -32.41 -41.19
N LEU A 557 -36.96 -33.46 -41.12
CA LEU A 557 -37.51 -34.17 -42.28
C LEU A 557 -39.03 -33.99 -42.43
N ASP A 558 -39.64 -33.10 -41.63
CA ASP A 558 -41.08 -32.81 -41.59
C ASP A 558 -41.97 -34.08 -41.53
N LEU A 559 -41.57 -35.05 -40.72
CA LEU A 559 -42.24 -36.36 -40.64
C LEU A 559 -43.27 -36.41 -39.50
N PRO A 560 -44.49 -36.91 -39.75
CA PRO A 560 -45.43 -37.21 -38.66
C PRO A 560 -44.94 -38.39 -37.81
N ALA A 561 -45.40 -38.47 -36.56
CA ALA A 561 -44.92 -39.45 -35.59
C ALA A 561 -45.14 -40.92 -36.00
N ASP A 562 -46.18 -41.19 -36.79
CA ASP A 562 -46.53 -42.51 -37.32
C ASP A 562 -45.85 -42.85 -38.66
N HIS A 563 -45.06 -41.93 -39.23
CA HIS A 563 -44.37 -42.16 -40.49
C HIS A 563 -43.41 -43.37 -40.40
N PRO A 564 -43.34 -44.26 -41.40
CA PRO A 564 -42.46 -45.44 -41.36
C PRO A 564 -40.99 -45.10 -41.10
N THR A 565 -40.49 -43.99 -41.66
CA THR A 565 -39.12 -43.51 -41.43
C THR A 565 -38.89 -43.02 -39.99
N ALA A 566 -39.89 -42.35 -39.39
CA ALA A 566 -39.81 -41.85 -38.01
C ALA A 566 -39.86 -43.01 -37.01
N THR A 567 -40.82 -43.93 -37.17
CA THR A 567 -40.97 -45.11 -36.31
C THR A 567 -39.79 -46.09 -36.44
N SER A 568 -39.17 -46.17 -37.62
CA SER A 568 -37.94 -46.95 -37.82
C SER A 568 -36.74 -46.30 -37.12
N PHE A 569 -36.62 -44.97 -37.19
CA PHE A 569 -35.58 -44.24 -36.46
C PHE A 569 -35.75 -44.38 -34.94
N ASP A 570 -36.98 -44.33 -34.44
CA ASP A 570 -37.28 -44.44 -32.99
C ASP A 570 -36.79 -45.74 -32.35
N LYS A 571 -36.82 -46.84 -33.10
CA LYS A 571 -36.37 -48.18 -32.67
C LYS A 571 -34.85 -48.34 -32.60
N LEU A 572 -34.09 -47.43 -33.17
CA LEU A 572 -32.63 -47.50 -33.20
C LEU A 572 -32.02 -47.28 -31.81
N LYS A 573 -30.86 -47.88 -31.57
CA LYS A 573 -30.08 -47.60 -30.35
C LYS A 573 -29.55 -46.17 -30.40
N LYS A 574 -29.25 -45.59 -29.23
CA LYS A 574 -28.77 -44.21 -29.10
C LYS A 574 -27.58 -43.89 -30.03
N GLY A 575 -26.58 -44.76 -30.10
CA GLY A 575 -25.41 -44.57 -30.96
C GLY A 575 -25.74 -44.62 -32.46
N GLU A 576 -26.69 -45.45 -32.86
CA GLU A 576 -27.16 -45.55 -34.25
C GLU A 576 -27.97 -44.31 -34.67
N LYS A 577 -28.79 -43.78 -33.75
CA LYS A 577 -29.48 -42.48 -33.95
C LYS A 577 -28.47 -41.35 -34.16
N ALA A 578 -27.46 -41.27 -33.31
CA ALA A 578 -26.42 -40.26 -33.39
C ALA A 578 -25.62 -40.34 -34.71
N ALA A 579 -25.24 -41.55 -35.14
CA ALA A 579 -24.52 -41.76 -36.39
C ALA A 579 -25.36 -41.40 -37.63
N LYS A 580 -26.66 -41.72 -37.63
CA LYS A 580 -27.55 -41.34 -38.74
C LYS A 580 -27.79 -39.84 -38.82
N LEU A 581 -27.96 -39.17 -37.68
CA LEU A 581 -28.05 -37.70 -37.66
C LEU A 581 -26.75 -37.07 -38.15
N GLU A 582 -25.59 -37.55 -37.69
CA GLU A 582 -24.30 -37.07 -38.19
C GLU A 582 -24.16 -37.24 -39.72
N ALA A 583 -24.51 -38.40 -40.27
CA ALA A 583 -24.49 -38.63 -41.72
C ALA A 583 -25.44 -37.68 -42.48
N LEU A 584 -26.61 -37.38 -41.91
CA LEU A 584 -27.56 -36.41 -42.46
C LEU A 584 -26.95 -35.00 -42.52
N PHE A 585 -26.28 -34.56 -41.44
CA PHE A 585 -25.62 -33.26 -41.35
C PHE A 585 -24.35 -33.15 -42.19
N ARG A 586 -23.57 -34.22 -42.34
CA ARG A 586 -22.38 -34.28 -43.23
C ARG A 586 -22.73 -34.31 -44.72
N GLY A 587 -24.01 -34.48 -45.07
CA GLY A 587 -24.44 -34.48 -46.46
C GLY A 587 -24.29 -35.81 -47.18
N ASP A 588 -24.38 -36.94 -46.47
CA ASP A 588 -24.29 -38.27 -47.07
C ASP A 588 -25.35 -38.43 -48.19
N HIS A 589 -24.86 -38.57 -49.42
CA HIS A 589 -25.67 -38.58 -50.62
C HIS A 589 -26.62 -39.78 -50.67
N ASP A 590 -26.16 -40.96 -50.25
CA ASP A 590 -26.95 -42.18 -50.32
C ASP A 590 -28.06 -42.16 -49.25
N LEU A 591 -27.75 -41.66 -48.05
CA LEU A 591 -28.74 -41.46 -47.00
C LEU A 591 -29.79 -40.42 -47.40
N ARG A 592 -29.36 -39.26 -47.91
CA ARG A 592 -30.30 -38.18 -48.30
C ARG A 592 -31.21 -38.61 -49.45
N ASN A 593 -30.69 -39.35 -50.42
CA ASN A 593 -31.49 -39.92 -51.51
C ASN A 593 -32.47 -40.98 -51.02
N ALA A 594 -32.03 -41.88 -50.12
CA ALA A 594 -32.90 -42.91 -49.55
C ALA A 594 -34.04 -42.31 -48.71
N LEU A 595 -33.82 -41.14 -48.10
CA LEU A 595 -34.82 -40.42 -47.31
C LEU A 595 -35.69 -39.47 -48.16
N GLY A 596 -35.30 -39.19 -49.41
CA GLY A 596 -35.99 -38.22 -50.26
C GLY A 596 -35.91 -36.79 -49.74
N VAL A 597 -34.77 -36.40 -49.14
CA VAL A 597 -34.58 -35.06 -48.56
C VAL A 597 -34.80 -33.97 -49.61
N THR A 598 -35.74 -33.07 -49.36
CA THR A 598 -36.06 -31.96 -50.27
C THR A 598 -35.02 -30.83 -50.19
N GLY A 599 -35.05 -29.89 -51.14
CA GLY A 599 -34.21 -28.68 -51.08
C GLY A 599 -34.47 -27.86 -49.81
N GLU A 600 -35.74 -27.67 -49.45
CA GLU A 600 -36.13 -26.95 -48.23
C GLU A 600 -35.62 -27.63 -46.96
N GLN A 601 -35.67 -28.97 -46.90
CA GLN A 601 -35.11 -29.74 -45.77
C GLN A 601 -33.59 -29.66 -45.73
N ALA A 602 -32.92 -29.68 -46.89
CA ALA A 602 -31.48 -29.50 -46.96
C ALA A 602 -31.05 -28.11 -46.45
N ASP A 603 -31.79 -27.06 -46.79
CA ASP A 603 -31.57 -25.70 -46.28
C ASP A 603 -31.81 -25.61 -44.77
N LYS A 604 -32.91 -26.22 -44.28
CA LYS A 604 -33.20 -26.34 -42.84
C LYS A 604 -32.05 -27.01 -42.09
N ILE A 605 -31.53 -28.12 -42.59
CA ILE A 605 -30.38 -28.84 -42.01
C ILE A 605 -29.10 -27.98 -42.05
N ALA A 606 -28.89 -27.23 -43.14
CA ALA A 606 -27.68 -26.43 -43.32
C ALA A 606 -27.54 -25.32 -42.28
N VAL A 607 -28.66 -24.69 -41.89
CA VAL A 607 -28.69 -23.56 -40.93
C VAL A 607 -29.03 -23.99 -39.50
N TRP A 608 -29.41 -25.25 -39.28
CA TRP A 608 -29.85 -25.72 -37.96
C TRP A 608 -28.76 -25.61 -36.90
N LEU A 609 -29.13 -25.09 -35.73
CA LEU A 609 -28.30 -25.02 -34.53
C LEU A 609 -29.09 -25.54 -33.31
N PRO A 610 -28.42 -26.16 -32.33
CA PRO A 610 -29.02 -26.51 -31.06
C PRO A 610 -29.51 -25.30 -30.27
N ASP A 611 -30.53 -25.52 -29.43
CA ASP A 611 -31.02 -24.50 -28.49
C ASP A 611 -29.89 -23.93 -27.62
N GLY A 612 -29.81 -22.60 -27.56
CA GLY A 612 -28.78 -21.86 -26.82
C GLY A 612 -27.50 -21.57 -27.61
N MET A 613 -27.45 -21.92 -28.90
CA MET A 613 -26.46 -21.42 -29.85
C MET A 613 -27.08 -20.34 -30.73
N GLU A 614 -27.32 -19.17 -30.15
CA GLU A 614 -27.68 -17.95 -30.89
C GLU A 614 -26.46 -17.04 -31.06
#